data_AF-A0A2N8Z8H6-F1
#
_entry.id   AF-A0A2N8Z8H6-F1
#
_cell.length_a   1.000
_cell.length_b   1.000
_cell.length_c   1.000
_cell.angle_alpha   90.00
_cell.angle_beta   90.00
_cell.angle_gamma   90.00
#
_symmetry.space_group_name_H-M   'P 1'
#
loop_
_entity.id
_entity.type
_entity.pdbx_description
1 polymer ?
#
loop_
_entity_poly.entity_id
_entity_poly.type
_entity_poly.pdbx_seq_one_letter_code
_entity_poly.pdbx_strand_id
1 'polypeptide(L)'
;MVMSEKTPSINLAKHIGQDLLTVGRWPLLMLMCAFGSAMWIVHTTHDARQAIHQRDSALTERDRLDNEWRNLILEENALSEHTRVQQLAATELDMRRPDADKEVIVSLK
;
A
#
# COMPACT_ATOMS: atom_id res chain seq x y z
N MET A 1 -87.87 24.52 -8.38
CA MET A 1 -87.19 24.18 -7.11
C MET A 1 -85.98 23.34 -7.48
N VAL A 2 -84.80 23.95 -7.57
CA VAL A 2 -83.57 23.27 -8.00
C VAL A 2 -82.91 22.69 -6.75
N MET A 3 -82.84 21.36 -6.66
CA MET A 3 -82.06 20.68 -5.62
C MET A 3 -80.60 20.61 -6.10
N SER A 4 -79.74 21.32 -5.37
CA SER A 4 -78.29 21.37 -5.60
C SER A 4 -77.66 20.07 -5.10
N GLU A 5 -77.17 19.25 -6.04
CA GLU A 5 -76.45 18.01 -5.76
C GLU A 5 -75.03 18.34 -5.27
N LYS A 6 -74.68 17.84 -4.09
CA LYS A 6 -73.38 18.08 -3.45
C LYS A 6 -72.34 17.15 -4.08
N THR A 7 -71.61 17.62 -5.10
CA THR A 7 -70.51 16.87 -5.70
C THR A 7 -69.38 16.64 -4.69
N PRO A 8 -68.86 15.42 -4.54
CA PRO A 8 -67.75 15.13 -3.64
C PRO A 8 -66.47 15.77 -4.19
N SER A 9 -65.73 16.51 -3.36
CA SER A 9 -64.40 17.02 -3.70
C SER A 9 -63.40 15.86 -3.73
N ILE A 10 -63.32 15.21 -4.88
CA ILE A 10 -62.36 14.13 -5.14
C ILE A 10 -60.96 14.75 -5.16
N ASN A 11 -60.11 14.36 -4.22
CA ASN A 11 -58.72 14.79 -4.14
C ASN A 11 -57.88 14.04 -5.19
N LEU A 12 -57.98 14.42 -6.47
CA LEU A 12 -57.25 13.80 -7.58
C LEU A 12 -55.73 13.82 -7.40
N ALA A 13 -55.17 14.92 -6.90
CA ALA A 13 -53.73 15.02 -6.62
C ALA A 13 -53.27 13.96 -5.60
N LYS A 14 -54.12 13.67 -4.61
CA LYS A 14 -53.85 12.63 -3.62
C LYS A 14 -53.87 11.25 -4.27
N HIS A 15 -54.84 10.97 -5.14
CA HIS A 15 -54.91 9.69 -5.85
C HIS A 15 -53.77 9.46 -6.84
N ILE A 16 -53.39 10.47 -7.63
CA ILE A 16 -52.25 10.35 -8.56
C ILE A 16 -50.94 10.12 -7.79
N GLY A 17 -50.73 10.84 -6.68
CA GLY A 17 -49.58 10.60 -5.81
C GLY A 17 -49.59 9.19 -5.21
N GLN A 18 -50.75 8.69 -4.79
CA GLN A 18 -50.90 7.37 -4.21
C GLN A 18 -50.73 6.26 -5.26
N ASP A 19 -51.19 6.47 -6.49
CA ASP A 19 -51.07 5.51 -7.59
C ASP A 19 -49.62 5.43 -8.10
N LEU A 20 -48.93 6.56 -8.21
CA LEU A 20 -47.49 6.60 -8.54
C LEU A 20 -46.65 5.87 -7.48
N LEU A 21 -46.98 6.03 -6.19
CA LEU A 21 -46.33 5.33 -5.07
C LEU A 21 -46.73 3.85 -4.98
N THR A 22 -47.93 3.47 -5.42
CA THR A 22 -48.45 2.09 -5.30
C THR A 22 -48.06 1.22 -6.50
N VAL A 23 -48.10 1.76 -7.72
CA VAL A 23 -47.67 1.07 -8.95
C VAL A 23 -46.15 1.15 -9.11
N GLY A 24 -45.52 2.22 -8.64
CA GLY A 24 -44.07 2.46 -8.71
C GLY A 24 -43.20 1.71 -7.69
N ARG A 25 -43.76 0.77 -6.91
CA ARG A 25 -43.02 0.07 -5.82
C ARG A 25 -41.77 -0.66 -6.30
N TRP A 26 -41.86 -1.35 -7.44
CA TRP A 26 -40.73 -2.07 -8.04
C TRP A 26 -39.64 -1.12 -8.57
N PRO A 27 -39.96 -0.09 -9.39
CA PRO A 27 -39.00 0.94 -9.77
C PRO A 27 -38.35 1.66 -8.58
N LEU A 28 -39.14 2.00 -7.55
CA LEU A 28 -38.65 2.70 -6.35
C LEU A 28 -37.66 1.84 -5.56
N LEU A 29 -37.94 0.54 -5.43
CA LEU A 29 -37.05 -0.41 -4.77
C LEU A 29 -35.75 -0.56 -5.57
N MET A 30 -35.84 -0.66 -6.89
CA MET A 30 -34.68 -0.75 -7.77
C MET A 30 -33.81 0.52 -7.72
N LEU A 31 -34.44 1.70 -7.63
CA LEU A 31 -33.76 2.98 -7.39
C LEU A 31 -33.02 2.98 -6.05
N MET A 32 -33.67 2.55 -4.98
CA MET A 32 -33.04 2.44 -3.65
C MET A 32 -31.86 1.46 -3.65
N CYS A 33 -31.99 0.31 -4.31
CA CYS A 33 -30.89 -0.64 -4.47
C CYS A 33 -29.72 -0.04 -5.26
N ALA A 34 -29.99 0.69 -6.34
CA ALA A 34 -28.96 1.36 -7.13
C ALA A 34 -28.22 2.44 -6.30
N PHE A 35 -28.96 3.25 -5.55
CA PHE A 35 -28.37 4.22 -4.61
C PHE A 35 -27.51 3.54 -3.54
N GLY A 36 -28.01 2.45 -2.96
CA GLY A 36 -27.26 1.65 -2.00
C GLY A 36 -25.96 1.08 -2.60
N SER A 37 -26.04 0.54 -3.82
CA SER A 37 -24.87 0.04 -4.56
C SER A 37 -23.84 1.15 -4.83
N ALA A 38 -24.29 2.33 -5.24
CA ALA A 38 -23.41 3.46 -5.47
C ALA A 38 -22.68 3.89 -4.19
N MET A 39 -23.40 4.02 -3.07
CA MET A 39 -22.78 4.32 -1.77
C MET A 39 -21.81 3.22 -1.33
N TRP A 40 -22.17 1.96 -1.53
CA TRP A 40 -21.33 0.80 -1.18
C TRP A 40 -19.99 0.81 -1.93
N ILE A 41 -19.99 1.14 -3.21
CA ILE A 41 -18.78 1.25 -4.03
C ILE A 41 -17.87 2.36 -3.51
N VAL A 42 -18.44 3.52 -3.15
CA VAL A 42 -17.67 4.64 -2.60
C VAL A 42 -17.04 4.26 -1.26
N HIS A 43 -17.80 3.62 -0.37
CA HIS A 43 -17.28 3.13 0.91
C HIS A 43 -16.14 2.13 0.71
N THR A 44 -16.36 1.12 -0.14
CA THR A 44 -15.35 0.10 -0.46
C THR A 44 -14.07 0.73 -1.01
N THR A 45 -14.19 1.77 -1.83
CA THR A 45 -13.03 2.50 -2.38
C THR A 45 -12.26 3.24 -1.29
N HIS A 46 -12.97 3.83 -0.32
CA HIS A 46 -12.34 4.51 0.81
C HIS A 46 -11.56 3.52 1.68
N ASP A 47 -12.17 2.39 2.03
CA ASP A 47 -11.54 1.31 2.79
C ASP A 47 -10.32 0.76 2.04
N ALA A 48 -10.45 0.55 0.73
CA ALA A 48 -9.35 0.08 -0.12
C ALA A 48 -8.17 1.07 -0.09
N ARG A 49 -8.41 2.38 -0.19
CA ARG A 49 -7.34 3.38 -0.08
C ARG A 49 -6.66 3.33 1.28
N GLN A 50 -7.43 3.21 2.37
CA GLN A 50 -6.86 3.13 3.71
C GLN A 50 -6.01 1.85 3.91
N ALA A 51 -6.50 0.71 3.43
CA ALA A 51 -5.78 -0.55 3.47
C ALA A 51 -4.49 -0.51 2.63
N ILE A 52 -4.55 0.10 1.43
CA ILE A 52 -3.37 0.31 0.58
C ILE A 52 -2.34 1.19 1.28
N HIS A 53 -2.75 2.30 1.90
CA HIS A 53 -1.83 3.18 2.63
C HIS A 53 -1.06 2.45 3.73
N GLN A 54 -1.73 1.63 4.54
CA GLN A 54 -1.05 0.88 5.60
C GLN A 54 -0.04 -0.11 5.03
N ARG A 55 -0.40 -0.81 3.94
CA ARG A 55 0.50 -1.73 3.25
C ARG A 55 1.72 -1.00 2.67
N ASP A 56 1.49 0.15 2.05
CA ASP A 56 2.53 0.95 1.40
C ASP A 56 3.55 1.49 2.40
N SER A 57 3.09 1.94 3.58
CA SER A 57 3.97 2.34 4.68
C SER A 57 4.86 1.19 5.16
N ALA A 58 4.30 -0.01 5.31
CA ALA A 58 5.08 -1.18 5.74
C ALA A 58 6.12 -1.61 4.68
N LEU A 59 5.75 -1.53 3.39
CA LEU A 59 6.68 -1.79 2.29
C LEU A 59 7.82 -0.76 2.26
N THR A 60 7.49 0.51 2.46
CA THR A 60 8.47 1.60 2.51
C THR A 60 9.49 1.39 3.62
N GLU A 61 9.04 1.00 4.82
CA GLU A 61 9.95 0.74 5.94
C GLU A 61 10.86 -0.46 5.67
N ARG A 62 10.30 -1.54 5.10
CA ARG A 62 11.10 -2.70 4.69
C ARG A 62 12.18 -2.32 3.68
N ASP A 63 11.83 -1.52 2.68
CA ASP A 63 12.76 -1.11 1.63
C ASP A 63 13.84 -0.15 2.19
N ARG A 64 13.49 0.68 3.18
CA ARG A 64 14.45 1.50 3.95
C ARG A 64 15.46 0.63 4.70
N LEU A 65 15.00 -0.39 5.42
CA LEU A 65 15.87 -1.31 6.14
C LEU A 65 16.77 -2.14 5.20
N ASP A 66 16.26 -2.57 4.04
CA ASP A 66 17.06 -3.29 3.04
C ASP A 66 18.21 -2.41 2.51
N ASN A 67 17.95 -1.12 2.28
CA ASN A 67 18.99 -0.17 1.88
C ASN A 67 20.04 0.05 2.97
N GLU A 68 19.61 0.21 4.23
CA GLU A 68 20.54 0.34 5.37
C GLU A 68 21.40 -0.92 5.52
N TRP A 69 20.79 -2.09 5.43
CA TRP A 69 21.49 -3.38 5.47
C TRP A 69 22.54 -3.52 4.37
N ARG A 70 22.17 -3.19 3.12
CA ARG A 70 23.11 -3.18 1.99
C ARG A 70 24.28 -2.23 2.24
N ASN A 71 24.01 -1.04 2.77
CA ASN A 71 25.05 -0.07 3.07
C ASN A 71 26.01 -0.60 4.16
N LEU A 72 25.49 -1.22 5.22
CA LEU A 72 26.29 -1.83 6.27
C LEU A 72 27.18 -2.96 5.73
N ILE A 73 26.65 -3.81 4.85
CA ILE A 73 27.44 -4.86 4.18
C ILE A 73 28.57 -4.26 3.35
N LEU A 74 28.31 -3.16 2.62
CA LEU A 74 29.34 -2.49 1.84
C LEU A 74 30.43 -1.90 2.74
N GLU A 75 30.05 -1.32 3.88
CA GLU A 75 30.98 -0.80 4.88
C GLU A 75 31.83 -1.92 5.51
N GLU A 76 31.20 -3.04 5.88
CA GLU A 76 31.91 -4.21 6.44
C GLU A 76 32.86 -4.86 5.44
N ASN A 77 32.45 -4.99 4.17
CA ASN A 77 33.33 -5.49 3.12
C ASN A 77 34.50 -4.55 2.86
N ALA A 78 34.26 -3.23 2.82
CA ALA A 78 35.33 -2.23 2.70
C ALA A 78 36.32 -2.29 3.88
N LEU A 79 35.83 -2.61 5.08
CA LEU A 79 36.66 -2.79 6.28
C LEU A 79 37.42 -4.12 6.27
N SER A 80 36.81 -5.19 5.75
CA SER A 80 37.36 -6.55 5.72
C SER A 80 38.33 -6.80 4.57
N GLU A 81 38.21 -6.10 3.43
CA GLU A 81 38.88 -6.58 2.23
C GLU A 81 40.40 -6.56 2.37
N HIS A 82 41.09 -5.49 2.80
CA HIS A 82 42.57 -5.54 2.86
C HIS A 82 43.30 -4.66 3.88
N THR A 83 42.66 -3.74 4.59
CA THR A 83 43.42 -2.69 5.28
C THR A 83 43.97 -3.09 6.65
N ARG A 84 43.22 -3.83 7.47
CA ARG A 84 43.59 -4.04 8.88
C ARG A 84 44.78 -4.97 9.07
N VAL A 85 44.81 -6.10 8.36
CA VAL A 85 45.87 -7.10 8.52
C VAL A 85 47.17 -6.61 7.85
N GLN A 86 47.10 -5.95 6.69
CA GLN A 86 48.28 -5.39 6.03
C GLN A 86 48.87 -4.18 6.76
N GLN A 87 48.05 -3.27 7.31
CA GLN A 87 48.56 -2.15 8.10
C GLN A 87 49.20 -2.64 9.41
N LEU A 88 48.57 -3.56 10.13
CA LEU A 88 49.15 -4.09 11.37
C LEU A 88 50.46 -4.85 11.08
N ALA A 89 50.50 -5.63 10.00
CA ALA A 89 51.71 -6.32 9.54
C ALA A 89 52.85 -5.37 9.13
N ALA A 90 52.55 -4.27 8.44
CA ALA A 90 53.56 -3.33 8.00
C ALA A 90 54.04 -2.40 9.13
N THR A 91 53.14 -1.99 10.03
CA THR A 91 53.42 -0.96 11.04
C THR A 91 53.86 -1.53 12.39
N GLU A 92 53.26 -2.64 12.87
CA GLU A 92 53.67 -3.24 14.16
C GLU A 92 54.75 -4.31 14.02
N LEU A 93 54.81 -5.02 12.89
CA LEU A 93 55.77 -6.11 12.67
C LEU A 93 56.95 -5.73 11.75
N ASP A 94 57.04 -4.46 11.30
CA ASP A 94 58.04 -3.96 10.34
C ASP A 94 58.23 -4.88 9.12
N MET A 95 57.17 -5.58 8.69
CA MET A 95 57.28 -6.54 7.59
C MET A 95 57.44 -5.80 6.27
N ARG A 96 58.67 -5.79 5.75
CA ARG A 96 58.98 -5.42 4.37
C ARG A 96 58.77 -6.61 3.43
N ARG A 97 58.19 -6.33 2.28
CA ARG A 97 58.05 -7.31 1.19
C ARG A 97 59.46 -7.76 0.75
N PRO A 98 59.80 -9.07 0.82
CA PRO A 98 61.14 -9.53 0.46
C PRO A 98 61.43 -9.26 -1.01
N ASP A 99 62.62 -8.74 -1.31
CA ASP A 99 63.13 -8.64 -2.69
C ASP A 99 63.35 -10.05 -3.27
N ALA A 100 63.23 -10.17 -4.60
CA ALA A 100 63.28 -11.43 -5.35
C ALA A 100 64.53 -12.29 -5.05
N ASP A 101 65.58 -11.64 -4.55
CA ASP A 101 66.88 -12.23 -4.24
C ASP A 101 66.89 -13.05 -2.93
N LYS A 102 65.84 -12.96 -2.09
CA LYS A 102 65.75 -13.61 -0.76
C LYS A 102 64.58 -14.60 -0.63
N GLU A 103 64.04 -15.09 -1.72
CA GLU A 103 62.96 -16.08 -1.70
C GLU A 103 63.54 -17.51 -1.59
N VAL A 104 63.29 -18.20 -0.46
CA VAL A 104 63.66 -19.61 -0.28
C VAL A 104 62.43 -20.47 -0.51
N ILE A 105 62.37 -21.11 -1.68
CA ILE A 105 61.29 -22.04 -2.05
C ILE A 105 61.59 -23.40 -1.41
N VAL A 106 60.77 -23.79 -0.42
CA VAL A 106 60.86 -25.12 0.19
C VAL A 106 59.87 -26.05 -0.51
N SER A 107 60.37 -26.95 -1.36
CA SER A 107 59.54 -28.02 -1.91
C SER A 107 59.29 -29.08 -0.84
N LEU A 108 58.03 -29.20 -0.40
CA LEU A 108 57.61 -30.30 0.46
C LEU A 108 57.59 -31.58 -0.38
N LYS A 109 58.37 -32.59 0.05
CA LYS A 109 58.46 -33.92 -0.57
C LYS A 109 57.46 -34.88 0.06
#